data_AF-B8IF06-F1
#
_entry.id   AF-B8IF06-F1
#
_cell.length_a   1.000
_cell.length_b   1.000
_cell.length_c   1.000
_cell.angle_alpha   90.00
_cell.angle_beta   90.00
_cell.angle_gamma   90.00
#
_symmetry.space_group_name_H-M   'P 1'
#
loop_
_entity.id
_entity.type
_entity.pdbx_description
1 polymer ?
#
loop_
_entity_poly.entity_id
_entity_poly.type
_entity_poly.pdbx_seq_one_letter_code
_entity_poly.pdbx_strand_id
1 'polypeptide(L)'
;MSDSDSFLPPDLSDQEAKRAALTYVSEAFAEGCLDGIDGDCMAQAALFAAFQELVQTYGEEATARYAEGFPDRIRSGAYTVNPVPRH
;
A
#
# COMPACT_ATOMS: atom_id res chain seq x y z
N MET A 1 28.73 -18.02 -28.93
CA MET A 1 27.78 -18.32 -27.83
C MET A 1 28.12 -17.42 -26.65
N SER A 2 27.67 -16.17 -26.71
CA SER A 2 27.62 -15.22 -25.61
C SER A 2 26.58 -14.18 -26.00
N ASP A 3 25.34 -14.42 -25.58
CA ASP A 3 24.26 -13.43 -25.51
C ASP A 3 23.25 -13.98 -24.48
N SER A 4 23.73 -14.19 -23.25
CA SER A 4 22.86 -14.21 -22.07
C SER A 4 22.95 -12.83 -21.45
N ASP A 5 22.48 -11.84 -22.22
CA ASP A 5 22.23 -10.49 -21.75
C ASP A 5 21.03 -10.55 -20.81
N SER A 6 21.33 -10.40 -19.52
CA SER A 6 20.50 -9.79 -18.49
C SER A 6 18.98 -9.82 -18.74
N PHE A 7 18.31 -10.87 -18.25
CA PHE A 7 16.84 -10.96 -18.15
C PHE A 7 16.26 -10.05 -17.04
N LEU A 8 16.89 -8.91 -16.72
CA LEU A 8 16.31 -7.93 -15.82
C LEU A 8 15.37 -7.02 -16.64
N PRO A 9 14.05 -7.08 -16.43
CA PRO A 9 13.14 -6.20 -17.15
C PRO A 9 13.49 -4.73 -16.84
N PRO A 10 13.36 -3.84 -17.84
CA PRO A 10 13.77 -2.44 -17.74
C PRO A 10 12.96 -1.76 -16.64
N ASP A 11 13.70 -1.17 -15.69
CA ASP A 11 13.33 -0.08 -14.78
C ASP A 11 11.84 0.30 -14.86
N LEU A 12 11.00 -0.45 -14.13
CA LEU A 12 9.59 -0.10 -13.97
C LEU A 12 9.57 1.33 -13.46
N SER A 13 8.91 2.24 -14.17
CA SER A 13 8.75 3.60 -13.66
C SER A 13 8.22 3.53 -12.23
N ASP A 14 8.59 4.46 -11.35
CA ASP A 14 8.13 4.48 -9.96
C ASP A 14 6.60 4.30 -9.84
N GLN A 15 5.85 4.75 -10.86
CA GLN A 15 4.41 4.57 -10.94
C GLN A 15 4.00 3.12 -11.25
N GLU A 16 4.69 2.43 -12.16
CA GLU A 16 4.44 1.02 -12.48
C GLU A 16 4.85 0.12 -11.32
N ALA A 17 5.99 0.38 -10.67
CA ALA A 17 6.40 -0.33 -9.46
C ALA A 17 5.38 -0.16 -8.34
N LYS A 18 4.88 1.06 -8.09
CA LYS A 18 3.81 1.32 -7.11
C LYS A 18 2.50 0.60 -7.45
N ARG A 19 2.10 0.58 -8.73
CA ARG A 19 0.91 -0.16 -9.17
C ARG A 19 1.07 -1.65 -8.96
N ALA A 20 2.21 -2.23 -9.34
CA ALA A 20 2.49 -3.64 -9.14
C ALA A 20 2.45 -4.02 -7.65
N ALA A 21 3.11 -3.23 -6.78
CA ALA A 21 3.06 -3.44 -5.33
C ALA A 21 1.62 -3.39 -4.79
N LEU A 22 0.80 -2.44 -5.26
CA LEU A 22 -0.61 -2.35 -4.86
C LEU A 22 -1.42 -3.59 -5.30
N THR A 23 -1.16 -4.13 -6.49
CA THR A 23 -1.78 -5.38 -6.94
C THR A 23 -1.43 -6.53 -6.00
N TYR A 24 -0.15 -6.72 -5.69
CA TYR A 24 0.29 -7.78 -4.76
C TYR A 24 -0.37 -7.65 -3.38
N VAL A 25 -0.43 -6.44 -2.83
CA VAL A 25 -1.10 -6.20 -1.54
C VAL A 25 -2.59 -6.50 -1.63
N SER A 26 -3.25 -6.13 -2.73
CA SER A 26 -4.68 -6.39 -2.94
C SER A 26 -5.00 -7.88 -3.07
N GLU A 27 -4.13 -8.63 -3.75
CA GLU A 27 -4.24 -10.09 -3.88
C GLU A 27 -4.07 -10.77 -2.51
N ALA A 28 -3.04 -10.41 -1.75
CA ALA A 28 -2.85 -10.91 -0.39
C ALA A 28 -4.04 -10.56 0.53
N PHE A 29 -4.65 -9.39 0.34
CA PHE A 29 -5.86 -9.00 1.07
C PHE A 29 -7.05 -9.90 0.72
N ALA A 30 -7.25 -10.17 -0.58
CA ALA A 30 -8.31 -11.04 -1.04
C ALA A 30 -8.13 -12.47 -0.54
N GLU A 31 -6.90 -13.00 -0.56
CA GLU A 31 -6.57 -14.32 -0.03
C GLU A 31 -6.82 -14.40 1.49
N GLY A 32 -6.35 -13.43 2.27
CA GLY A 32 -6.60 -13.41 3.71
C GLY A 32 -8.10 -13.39 4.05
N CYS A 33 -8.90 -12.64 3.29
CA CYS A 33 -10.35 -12.65 3.43
C CYS A 33 -10.98 -14.02 3.06
N LEU A 34 -10.45 -14.70 2.04
CA LEU A 34 -10.91 -16.05 1.66
C LEU A 34 -10.60 -17.09 2.73
N ASP A 35 -9.47 -16.94 3.43
CA ASP A 35 -9.08 -17.76 4.58
C ASP A 35 -9.90 -17.45 5.86
N GLY A 36 -10.82 -16.49 5.79
CA GLY A 36 -11.72 -16.12 6.88
C GLY A 36 -11.15 -15.08 7.84
N ILE A 37 -10.04 -14.41 7.49
CA ILE A 37 -9.52 -13.28 8.26
C ILE A 37 -10.46 -12.09 8.04
N ASP A 38 -10.82 -11.42 9.14
CA ASP A 38 -11.64 -10.21 9.08
C ASP A 38 -10.90 -9.09 8.33
N GLY A 39 -11.65 -8.35 7.49
CA GLY A 39 -11.10 -7.27 6.68
C GLY A 39 -10.50 -6.16 7.53
N ASP A 40 -11.08 -5.89 8.70
CA ASP A 40 -10.55 -4.90 9.65
C ASP A 40 -9.18 -5.35 10.20
N CYS A 41 -9.01 -6.64 10.49
CA CYS A 41 -7.74 -7.22 10.92
C CYS A 41 -6.68 -7.13 9.81
N MET A 42 -7.06 -7.45 8.56
CA MET A 42 -6.17 -7.32 7.41
C MET A 42 -5.73 -5.86 7.18
N ALA A 43 -6.64 -4.90 7.31
CA ALA A 43 -6.33 -3.49 7.18
C ALA A 43 -5.36 -3.00 8.25
N GLN A 44 -5.56 -3.40 9.51
CA GLN A 44 -4.65 -3.06 10.60
C GLN A 44 -3.26 -3.67 10.40
N ALA A 45 -3.19 -4.93 9.99
CA ALA A 45 -1.93 -5.60 9.70
C ALA A 45 -1.17 -4.92 8.55
N ALA A 46 -1.87 -4.56 7.47
CA ALA A 46 -1.30 -3.84 6.33
C ALA A 46 -0.77 -2.46 6.74
N LEU A 47 -1.52 -1.70 7.56
CA LEU A 47 -1.07 -0.41 8.07
C LEU A 47 0.18 -0.55 8.95
N PHE A 48 0.22 -1.56 9.81
CA PHE A 48 1.38 -1.84 10.65
C PHE A 48 2.62 -2.15 9.80
N ALA A 49 2.49 -3.06 8.84
CA ALA A 49 3.58 -3.42 7.93
C ALA A 49 4.06 -2.21 7.11
N ALA A 50 3.13 -1.39 6.61
CA ALA A 50 3.46 -0.17 5.88
C ALA A 50 4.23 0.83 6.75
N PHE A 51 3.81 1.07 7.99
CA PHE A 51 4.53 1.97 8.89
C PHE A 51 5.89 1.42 9.29
N GLN A 52 6.02 0.11 9.50
CA GLN A 52 7.32 -0.51 9.78
C GLN A 52 8.32 -0.25 8.66
N GLU A 53 7.91 -0.44 7.40
CA GLU A 53 8.77 -0.19 6.23
C GLU A 53 9.13 1.30 6.09
N LEU A 54 8.17 2.20 6.33
CA LEU A 54 8.41 3.65 6.30
C LEU A 54 9.39 4.10 7.39
N VAL A 55 9.24 3.59 8.62
CA VAL A 55 10.17 3.89 9.72
C VAL A 55 11.55 3.31 9.43
N GLN A 56 11.63 2.10 8.90
CA GLN A 56 12.90 1.47 8.55
C GLN A 56 13.64 2.23 7.43
N THR A 57 12.90 2.75 6.45
CA THR A 57 13.49 3.45 5.30
C THR A 57 13.80 4.92 5.58
N TYR A 58 12.91 5.63 6.27
CA TYR A 58 12.94 7.09 6.43
C TYR A 58 13.12 7.58 7.86
N GLY A 59 12.96 6.70 8.86
CA GLY A 59 12.99 7.03 10.28
C GLY A 59 11.63 7.39 10.88
N GLU A 60 11.59 7.38 12.22
CA GLU A 60 10.37 7.58 13.02
C GLU A 60 9.75 8.96 12.79
N GLU A 61 10.55 10.03 12.90
CA GLU A 61 10.07 11.42 12.77
C GLU A 61 9.52 11.72 11.37
N ALA A 62 10.19 11.23 10.31
CA ALA A 62 9.70 11.40 8.94
C ALA A 62 8.37 10.67 8.72
N THR A 63 8.22 9.48 9.30
CA THR A 63 6.98 8.70 9.23
C THR A 63 5.85 9.36 10.03
N ALA A 64 6.14 9.90 11.20
CA ALA A 64 5.17 10.64 12.02
C ALA A 64 4.61 11.85 11.25
N ARG A 65 5.48 12.66 10.64
CA ARG A 65 5.07 13.80 9.79
C ARG A 65 4.24 13.37 8.58
N TYR A 66 4.56 12.24 7.97
CA TYR A 66 3.74 11.68 6.89
C TYR A 66 2.33 11.31 7.38
N ALA A 67 2.22 10.74 8.57
CA ALA A 67 0.94 10.33 9.16
C ALA A 67 0.06 11.51 9.62
N GLU A 68 0.65 12.67 9.95
CA GLU A 68 -0.11 13.89 10.32
C GLU A 68 -1.11 14.35 9.24
N GLY A 69 -0.86 14.02 7.96
CA GLY A 69 -1.76 14.35 6.86
C GLY A 69 -2.96 13.40 6.71
N PHE A 70 -2.97 12.25 7.40
CA PHE A 70 -4.03 11.25 7.27
C PHE A 70 -5.39 11.72 7.78
N PRO A 71 -5.50 12.33 8.98
CA PRO A 71 -6.79 12.80 9.49
C PRO A 71 -7.53 13.70 8.51
N ASP A 72 -6.83 14.62 7.86
CA ASP A 72 -7.45 15.57 6.93
C ASP A 72 -7.87 14.88 5.62
N ARG A 73 -7.06 13.97 5.09
CA ARG A 73 -7.40 13.16 3.90
C ARG A 73 -8.57 12.21 4.15
N ILE A 74 -8.64 11.62 5.34
CA ILE A 74 -9.75 10.73 5.72
C ILE A 74 -11.04 11.55 5.82
N ARG A 75 -11.01 12.71 6.49
CA ARG A 75 -12.19 13.60 6.62
C ARG A 75 -12.64 14.20 5.29
N SER A 76 -11.72 14.43 4.35
CA SER A 76 -12.04 14.91 3.01
C SER A 76 -12.67 13.84 2.11
N GLY A 77 -12.71 12.57 2.57
CA GLY A 77 -13.27 11.46 1.80
C GLY A 77 -12.32 10.92 0.73
N ALA A 78 -11.02 11.21 0.81
CA ALA A 78 -10.03 10.76 -0.18
C ALA A 78 -9.92 9.23 -0.32
N TYR A 79 -10.46 8.48 0.65
CA TYR A 79 -10.47 7.02 0.70
C TYR A 79 -11.89 6.42 0.62
N THR A 80 -12.91 7.24 0.43
CA THR A 80 -14.29 6.76 0.30
C THR A 80 -14.54 6.31 -1.15
N VAL A 81 -14.63 5.00 -1.35
CA VAL A 81 -14.81 4.39 -2.69
C VAL A 81 -16.29 4.45 -3.15
N ASN A 82 -17.22 4.73 -2.23
CA ASN A 82 -18.64 4.90 -2.55
C ASN A 82 -19.24 6.04 -1.71
N PRO A 83 -19.32 7.28 -2.22
CA PRO A 83 -19.90 8.38 -1.48
C PRO A 83 -21.40 8.13 -1.32
N VAL A 84 -21.83 7.77 -0.11
CA VAL A 84 -23.25 7.81 0.24
C VAL A 84 -23.74 9.24 0.02
N PRO A 85 -24.80 9.48 -0.77
CA PRO A 85 -25.32 10.83 -0.97
C PRO A 85 -25.74 11.38 0.40
N ARG A 86 -25.12 12.47 0.83
CA ARG A 86 -25.53 13.18 2.04
C ARG A 86 -26.84 13.90 1.69
N HIS A 87 -27.94 13.39 2.23
CA HIS A 87 -29.24 14.09 2.26
C HIS A 87 -29.20 15.26 3.24
#